data_AF-A0A561WSE9-F1
#
_entry.id   AF-A0A561WSE9-F1
#
_cell.length_a   1.000
_cell.length_b   1.000
_cell.length_c   1.000
_cell.angle_alpha   90.00
_cell.angle_beta   90.00
_cell.angle_gamma   90.00
#
_symmetry.space_group_name_H-M   'P 1'
#
loop_
_entity.id
_entity.type
_entity.pdbx_description
1 polymer ?
#
loop_
_entity_poly.entity_id
_entity_poly.type
_entity_poly.pdbx_seq_one_letter_code
_entity_poly.pdbx_strand_id
1 'polypeptide(L)' 'MVPFALAGIAAFAVASIVCWLAGAPEDWLHTSVAGLLLGAPGLTTMIVHDRHRRRRRALSHPEFRVEGA' A
#
# COMPACT_ATOMS: atom_id res chain seq x y z
N MET A 1 -5.05 -5.91 -1.92
CA MET A 1 -4.84 -5.08 -0.71
C MET A 1 -4.18 -3.75 -1.08
N VAL A 2 -3.31 -3.78 -2.10
CA VAL A 2 -2.69 -2.61 -2.74
C VAL A 2 -3.60 -1.37 -2.93
N PRO A 3 -4.86 -1.46 -3.39
CA PRO A 3 -5.70 -0.26 -3.55
C PRO A 3 -5.95 0.49 -2.23
N PHE A 4 -6.01 -0.21 -1.09
CA PHE A 4 -6.17 0.43 0.21
C PHE A 4 -4.89 1.17 0.64
N ALA A 5 -3.71 0.58 0.41
CA ALA A 5 -2.44 1.27 0.66
C ALA A 5 -2.30 2.53 -0.19
N LEU A 6 -2.69 2.46 -1.47
CA LEU A 6 -2.69 3.64 -2.35
C LEU A 6 -3.65 4.72 -1.86
N ALA A 7 -4.85 4.34 -1.40
CA ALA A 7 -5.81 5.29 -0.84
C ALA A 7 -5.26 6.01 0.41
N GLY A 8 -4.59 5.29 1.32
CA GLY A 8 -3.96 5.88 2.50
C GLY A 8 -2.83 6.85 2.14
N ILE A 9 -1.94 6.45 1.21
CA ILE A 9 -0.87 7.31 0.69
C ILE A 9 -1.44 8.57 0.05
N ALA A 10 -2.47 8.43 -0.79
CA ALA A 10 -3.13 9.56 -1.44
C ALA A 10 -3.77 10.51 -0.42
N ALA A 11 -4.41 9.98 0.63
CA ALA A 11 -4.97 10.80 1.70
C ALA A 11 -3.90 11.62 2.42
N PHE A 12 -2.73 11.04 2.73
CA PHE A 12 -1.61 11.77 3.33
C PHE A 12 -0.97 12.79 2.38
N ALA A 13 -0.91 12.51 1.09
CA ALA A 13 -0.47 13.48 0.09
C ALA A 13 -1.39 14.70 0.05
N VAL A 14 -2.71 14.47 0.01
CA VAL A 14 -3.72 15.54 0.05
C VAL A 14 -3.63 16.30 1.37
N ALA A 15 -3.55 15.62 2.51
CA ALA A 15 -3.42 16.26 3.82
C ALA A 15 -2.16 17.14 3.90
N SER A 16 -1.04 16.71 3.34
CA SER A 16 0.20 17.50 3.29
C SER A 16 0.05 18.76 2.45
N ILE A 17 -0.60 18.65 1.28
CA ILE A 17 -0.90 19.80 0.42
C ILE A 17 -1.82 20.80 1.15
N VAL A 18 -2.87 20.30 1.81
CA VAL A 18 -3.81 21.13 2.57
C VAL A 18 -3.10 21.82 3.74
N CYS A 19 -2.28 21.10 4.52
CA CYS A 19 -1.54 21.68 5.64
C CYS A 19 -0.59 22.79 5.16
N TRP A 20 0.09 22.57 4.03
CA TRP A 20 1.00 23.55 3.45
C TRP A 20 0.28 24.81 2.97
N LEU A 21 -0.83 24.65 2.22
CA LEU A 21 -1.60 25.76 1.69
C LEU A 21 -2.35 26.55 2.77
N ALA A 22 -2.81 25.88 3.82
CA ALA A 22 -3.53 26.51 4.92
C ALA A 22 -2.61 27.19 5.96
N GLY A 23 -1.28 27.07 5.81
CA GLY A 23 -0.33 27.56 6.82
C GLY A 23 -0.50 26.85 8.18
N ALA A 24 -0.82 25.55 8.15
CA ALA A 24 -1.01 24.77 9.36
C ALA A 24 0.31 24.66 10.16
N PRO A 25 0.24 24.40 11.49
CA PRO A 25 1.43 24.22 12.30
C PRO A 25 2.37 23.14 11.75
N GLU A 26 3.68 23.35 11.84
CA GLU A 26 4.70 22.47 11.26
C GLU A 26 4.56 21.01 11.71
N ASP A 27 4.16 20.76 12.94
CA ASP A 27 3.96 19.40 13.47
C ASP A 27 2.92 18.59 12.67
N TRP A 28 1.85 19.25 12.22
CA TRP A 28 0.82 18.62 11.39
C TRP A 28 1.35 18.31 9.99
N LEU A 29 2.13 19.23 9.41
CA LEU A 29 2.78 19.01 8.11
C LEU A 29 3.81 17.88 8.19
N HIS A 30 4.64 17.86 9.24
CA HIS A 30 5.60 16.78 9.48
C HIS A 30 4.89 15.43 9.63
N THR A 31 3.79 15.40 10.38
CA THR A 31 2.98 14.18 10.56
C THR A 31 2.41 13.69 9.24
N SER A 32 1.83 14.58 8.43
CA SER A 32 1.22 14.19 7.15
C SER A 32 2.27 13.73 6.14
N VAL A 33 3.43 14.38 6.10
CA VAL A 33 4.56 14.00 5.24
C VAL A 33 5.18 12.67 5.72
N ALA A 34 5.33 12.47 7.02
CA ALA A 34 5.79 11.20 7.57
C ALA A 34 4.85 10.05 7.20
N GLY A 35 3.53 10.25 7.29
CA GLY A 35 2.53 9.29 6.85
C GLY A 35 2.63 8.96 5.35
N LEU A 36 2.90 9.98 4.52
CA LEU A 36 3.12 9.80 3.08
C LEU A 36 4.37 8.94 2.80
N LEU A 37 5.49 9.26 3.46
CA LEU A 37 6.78 8.56 3.28
C LEU A 37 6.72 7.12 3.80
N LEU A 38 6.16 6.91 4.99
CA LEU A 38 6.00 5.59 5.60
C LEU A 38 4.93 4.73 4.90
N GLY A 39 4.12 5.33 4.03
CA GLY A 39 3.22 4.58 3.17
C GLY A 39 3.95 3.73 2.12
N ALA A 40 5.13 4.14 1.65
CA ALA A 40 5.92 3.40 0.64
C ALA A 40 6.33 1.97 1.07
N PRO A 41 6.89 1.75 2.28
CA PRO A 41 7.14 0.39 2.76
C PRO A 41 5.85 -0.41 2.95
N GLY A 42 4.77 0.23 3.43
CA GLY A 42 3.44 -0.40 3.53
C GLY A 42 2.89 -0.88 2.17
N LEU A 43 3.02 -0.06 1.14
CA LEU A 43 2.65 -0.43 -0.23
C LEU A 43 3.50 -1.59 -0.77
N THR A 44 4.81 -1.54 -0.53
CA THR A 44 5.76 -2.57 -0.98
C THR A 44 5.38 -3.94 -0.41
N THR A 45 5.12 -4.00 0.90
CA THR A 45 4.69 -5.25 1.56
C THR A 45 3.36 -5.75 1.01
N MET A 46 2.39 -4.87 0.74
CA MET A 46 1.12 -5.26 0.12
C MET A 46 1.27 -5.78 -1.31
N ILE A 47 2.16 -5.20 -2.13
CA ILE A 47 2.45 -5.69 -3.48
C ILE A 47 3.03 -7.10 -3.41
N VAL A 48 4.03 -7.33 -2.55
CA VAL A 48 4.64 -8.64 -2.35
C VAL A 48 3.59 -9.63 -1.86
N HIS A 49 2.78 -9.25 -0.88
CA HIS A 49 1.69 -10.07 -0.37
C HIS A 49 0.69 -10.46 -1.47
N ASP A 50 0.23 -9.51 -2.29
CA ASP A 50 -0.72 -9.78 -3.39
C ASP A 50 -0.07 -10.68 -4.47
N ARG A 51 1.24 -10.57 -4.72
CA ARG A 51 1.97 -11.49 -5.61
C ARG A 51 1.99 -12.92 -5.08
N HIS A 52 2.29 -13.12 -3.79
CA HIS A 52 2.22 -14.45 -3.17
C HIS A 52 0.81 -15.00 -3.12
N ARG A 53 -0.19 -14.15 -2.82
CA ARG A 53 -1.61 -14.53 -2.85
C ARG A 53 -2.05 -14.98 -4.24
N ARG A 54 -1.66 -14.27 -5.30
CA ARG A 54 -1.94 -14.66 -6.70
C ARG A 54 -1.28 -15.99 -7.06
N ARG A 55 0.00 -16.19 -6.69
CA ARG A 55 0.70 -17.47 -6.92
C ARG A 55 0.01 -18.65 -6.25
N ARG A 56 -0.42 -18.52 -5.00
CA ARG A 56 -1.14 -19.59 -4.29
C ARG A 56 -2.48 -19.95 -4.93
N ARG A 57 -3.22 -18.96 -5.45
CA ARG A 57 -4.48 -19.19 -6.17
C ARG A 57 -4.29 -19.92 -7.50
N ALA A 58 -3.16 -19.70 -8.18
CA ALA A 58 -2.84 -20.42 -9.40
C ALA A 58 -2.56 -21.92 -9.15
N LEU A 59 -1.97 -22.25 -7.99
CA LEU A 59 -1.68 -23.64 -7.58
C LEU A 59 -2.90 -24.38 -7.03
N SER A 60 -3.98 -23.66 -6.69
CA SER A 60 -5.23 -24.24 -6.18
C SER A 60 -6.31 -24.37 -7.25
N HIS A 61 -5.96 -24.27 -8.53
CA HIS A 61 -6.90 -24.54 -9.61
C HIS A 61 -7.27 -26.04 -9.59
N PRO A 62 -8.55 -26.41 -9.78
CA PRO A 62 -9.00 -27.81 -9.75
C PRO A 62 -8.31 -28.71 -10.79
N GLU A 63 -7.64 -28.11 -11.77
CA GLU A 63 -6.91 -28.79 -12.85
C GLU A 63 -5.42 -28.97 -12.55
N PHE A 64 -4.93 -28.53 -11.39
CA PHE A 64 -3.54 -28.74 -10.98
C PHE A 64 -3.33 -30.23 -10.64
N ARG A 65 -2.85 -31.00 -11.62
CA ARG A 65 -2.44 -32.39 -11.48
C ARG A 65 -0.92 -32.47 -11.33
N VAL A 66 -0.46 -33.11 -10.26
CA VAL A 66 0.96 -33.48 -10.12
C VAL A 66 1.16 -34.74 -10.96
N GLU A 67 1.72 -34.61 -12.16
CA GLU A 67 2.14 -35.77 -12.95
C GLU A 67 3.50 -36.26 -12.42
N GLY A 68 3.50 -37.43 -11.78
CA GLY A 68 4.70 -38.15 -11.35
C GLY A 68 4.90 -38.18 -9.83
N ALA A 69 4.31 -39.19 -9.19
CA ALA A 69 4.78 -39.78 -7.94
C ALA A 69 4.90 -41.30 -8.15
#